data_AF-A0A8C7C7L5-F1
#
_entry.id   AF-A0A8C7C7L5-F1
#
_cell.length_a   1.000
_cell.length_b   1.000
_cell.length_c   1.000
_cell.angle_alpha   90.00
_cell.angle_beta   90.00
_cell.angle_gamma   90.00
#
_symmetry.space_group_name_H-M   'P 1'
#
loop_
_entity.id
_entity.type
_entity.pdbx_description
1 polymer ?
#
loop_
_entity_poly.entity_id
_entity_poly.type
_entity_poly.pdbx_seq_one_letter_code
_entity_poly.pdbx_strand_id
1 'polypeptide(L)'
;MGTPGSGRKRTPVKDRFSAEDEALSNIAREAEARLAAKRAARAEARDIRMRELERQQKEEDSERARYSHRSSHHRPYLGVEDALSIRSLGSHRNHSYSHSYGMKRRSSGSHKDPLVSLYHGGLYNPYGSRTLDEKSDKQYAENYTRPSSRNSASATTPLSGNSSRRGSGDTSSLVDPDTSLSELRESLSEVEEKYKKAMVSNAQLDNEKNNLIYQVDTLKDVIEEQEEQMAEFYRENEEKSKELERQKHMCSVLQHKMDELKEGLRQRDELIEENQRMQQKIDTVTKEVFDLQETLLWKDKNIRKRGLVIIPDGTPNGDVNHEPVVGAITVVSQEAAQVLESAGEGPLDVRLRKLAGEKEELLSQIRRLKLQLEEERQKCSRSEGSAADMAGLHNGSDLQFIEMQRDANRQISEYKFKLSKAEQDITTLEQSISRLEGQVLRYKTAAENAEKVEDELKAEKRKLQRELRTALDKIEEMEMTNSHLAKRLEKMKANRTALLAQQ
;
A
#
# COMPACT_ATOMS: atom_id res chain seq x y z
N MET A 1 -34.04 -5.56 -65.48
CA MET A 1 -32.81 -6.25 -65.04
C MET A 1 -31.94 -5.24 -64.31
N GLY A 2 -31.99 -5.23 -62.97
CA GLY A 2 -31.18 -4.35 -62.13
C GLY A 2 -30.92 -5.05 -60.80
N THR A 3 -29.66 -5.39 -60.56
CA THR A 3 -29.16 -6.10 -59.37
C THR A 3 -28.97 -5.13 -58.19
N PRO A 4 -29.31 -5.48 -56.93
CA PRO A 4 -28.96 -4.68 -55.77
C PRO A 4 -27.52 -5.00 -55.32
N GLY A 5 -26.69 -3.96 -55.21
CA GLY A 5 -25.32 -4.04 -54.71
C GLY A 5 -25.26 -4.39 -53.22
N SER A 6 -24.43 -5.38 -52.90
CA SER A 6 -24.16 -5.88 -51.54
C SER A 6 -23.35 -4.86 -50.72
N GLY A 7 -23.92 -4.43 -49.60
CA GLY A 7 -23.27 -3.55 -48.64
C GLY A 7 -22.19 -4.28 -47.83
N ARG A 8 -20.94 -3.85 -47.97
CA ARG A 8 -19.81 -4.30 -47.15
C ARG A 8 -19.91 -3.68 -45.74
N LYS A 9 -20.36 -4.45 -44.75
CA LYS A 9 -20.26 -4.08 -43.33
C LYS A 9 -18.78 -4.06 -42.93
N ARG A 10 -18.29 -2.91 -42.42
CA ARG A 10 -16.99 -2.82 -41.74
C ARG A 10 -17.11 -3.47 -40.35
N THR A 11 -16.30 -4.48 -40.09
CA THR A 11 -16.09 -5.05 -38.75
C THR A 11 -15.33 -4.05 -37.86
N PRO A 12 -15.71 -3.89 -36.58
CA PRO A 12 -15.05 -2.92 -35.69
C PRO A 12 -13.66 -3.43 -35.28
N VAL A 13 -12.66 -2.52 -35.29
CA VAL A 13 -11.23 -2.75 -35.01
C VAL A 13 -10.99 -2.86 -33.50
N LYS A 14 -11.74 -3.70 -32.78
CA LYS A 14 -11.70 -3.75 -31.31
C LYS A 14 -10.77 -4.83 -30.74
N ASP A 15 -10.40 -5.84 -31.54
CA ASP A 15 -9.61 -6.99 -31.05
C ASP A 15 -8.09 -6.92 -31.33
N ARG A 16 -7.60 -5.92 -32.09
CA ARG A 16 -6.16 -5.83 -32.40
C ARG A 16 -5.32 -5.35 -31.22
N PHE A 17 -5.83 -4.44 -30.42
CA PHE A 17 -5.13 -3.94 -29.23
C PHE A 17 -4.99 -5.01 -28.14
N SER A 18 -5.98 -5.91 -28.00
CA SER A 18 -5.93 -6.98 -26.99
C SER A 18 -4.87 -8.03 -27.29
N ALA A 19 -4.69 -8.41 -28.56
CA ALA A 19 -3.72 -9.43 -28.95
C ALA A 19 -2.27 -8.91 -28.87
N GLU A 20 -2.07 -7.62 -29.16
CA GLU A 20 -0.76 -6.97 -29.04
C GLU A 20 -0.37 -6.78 -27.56
N ASP A 21 -1.29 -6.34 -26.71
CA ASP A 21 -1.05 -6.24 -25.26
C ASP A 21 -0.77 -7.61 -24.61
N GLU A 22 -1.48 -8.65 -25.04
CA GLU A 22 -1.24 -10.02 -24.57
C GLU A 22 0.13 -10.54 -25.03
N ALA A 23 0.56 -10.23 -26.26
CA ALA A 23 1.89 -10.55 -26.75
C ALA A 23 3.00 -9.83 -25.97
N LEU A 24 2.83 -8.55 -25.68
CA LEU A 24 3.78 -7.78 -24.85
C LEU A 24 3.86 -8.31 -23.42
N SER A 25 2.72 -8.67 -22.82
CA SER A 25 2.67 -9.29 -21.49
C SER A 25 3.39 -10.64 -21.46
N ASN A 26 3.24 -11.46 -22.51
CA ASN A 26 3.94 -12.74 -22.62
C ASN A 26 5.45 -12.56 -22.79
N ILE A 27 5.90 -11.59 -23.60
CA ILE A 27 7.32 -11.26 -23.76
C ILE A 27 7.92 -10.78 -22.44
N ALA A 28 7.21 -9.93 -21.69
CA ALA A 28 7.66 -9.46 -20.39
C ALA A 28 7.82 -10.61 -19.38
N ARG A 29 6.83 -11.50 -19.32
CA ARG A 29 6.85 -12.68 -18.43
C ARG A 29 7.96 -13.67 -18.80
N GLU A 30 8.21 -13.86 -20.09
CA GLU A 30 9.30 -14.72 -20.58
C GLU A 30 10.69 -14.11 -20.30
N ALA A 31 10.83 -12.79 -20.43
CA ALA A 31 12.04 -12.07 -20.06
C ALA A 31 12.32 -12.15 -18.55
N GLU A 32 11.28 -12.00 -17.72
CA GLU A 32 11.37 -12.15 -16.27
C GLU A 32 11.76 -13.57 -15.87
N ALA A 33 11.15 -14.59 -16.48
CA ALA A 33 11.50 -15.99 -16.24
C ALA A 33 12.96 -16.29 -16.61
N ARG A 34 13.47 -15.72 -17.71
CA ARG A 34 14.88 -15.84 -18.11
C ARG A 34 15.82 -15.17 -17.11
N LEU A 35 15.47 -13.97 -16.62
CA LEU A 35 16.27 -13.28 -15.59
C LEU A 35 16.26 -14.05 -14.26
N ALA A 36 15.11 -14.57 -13.85
CA ALA A 36 15.00 -15.41 -12.66
C ALA A 36 15.86 -16.67 -12.75
N ALA A 37 15.86 -17.35 -13.90
CA ALA A 37 16.73 -18.52 -14.14
C ALA A 37 18.21 -18.15 -14.08
N LYS A 38 18.60 -16.98 -14.61
CA LYS A 38 19.98 -16.48 -14.53
C LYS A 38 20.38 -16.14 -13.09
N ARG A 39 19.48 -15.53 -12.31
CA ARG A 39 19.67 -15.27 -10.86
C ARG A 39 19.87 -16.57 -10.08
N ALA A 40 19.04 -17.60 -10.35
CA ALA A 40 19.16 -18.91 -9.72
C ALA A 40 20.51 -19.60 -10.06
N ALA A 41 20.93 -19.58 -11.33
CA ALA A 41 22.21 -20.17 -11.73
C ALA A 41 23.41 -19.44 -11.10
N ARG A 42 23.35 -18.10 -10.97
CA ARG A 42 24.37 -17.31 -10.27
C ARG A 42 24.41 -17.66 -8.78
N ALA A 43 23.25 -17.82 -8.13
CA ALA A 43 23.16 -18.22 -6.73
C ALA A 43 23.75 -19.63 -6.50
N GLU A 44 23.41 -20.59 -7.38
CA GLU A 44 23.97 -21.94 -7.34
C GLU A 44 25.50 -21.96 -7.53
N ALA A 45 26.02 -21.13 -8.45
CA ALA A 45 27.46 -20.99 -8.66
C ALA A 45 28.17 -20.43 -7.42
N ARG A 46 27.56 -19.46 -6.73
CA ARG A 46 28.08 -18.91 -5.46
C ARG A 46 28.09 -19.99 -4.37
N ASP A 47 27.03 -20.77 -4.24
CA ASP A 47 26.94 -21.88 -3.29
C ASP A 47 27.98 -22.97 -3.53
N ILE A 48 28.21 -23.34 -4.79
CA ILE A 48 29.26 -24.30 -5.16
C ILE A 48 30.64 -23.75 -4.78
N ARG A 49 30.92 -22.47 -5.07
CA ARG A 49 32.20 -21.82 -4.74
C ARG A 49 32.40 -21.74 -3.22
N MET A 50 31.36 -21.43 -2.45
CA MET A 50 31.41 -21.41 -0.99
C MET A 50 31.72 -22.79 -0.41
N ARG A 51 31.04 -23.84 -0.90
CA ARG A 51 31.32 -25.22 -0.48
C ARG A 51 32.74 -25.68 -0.81
N GLU A 52 33.27 -25.27 -1.96
CA GLU A 52 34.64 -25.58 -2.35
C GLU A 52 35.67 -24.84 -1.48
N LEU A 53 35.43 -23.58 -1.12
CA LEU A 53 36.27 -22.84 -0.18
C LEU A 53 36.25 -23.48 1.22
N GLU A 54 35.08 -23.90 1.72
CA GLU A 54 34.99 -24.65 2.99
C GLU A 54 35.73 -25.99 2.92
N ARG A 55 35.72 -26.67 1.77
CA ARG A 55 36.46 -27.91 1.55
C ARG A 55 37.97 -27.68 1.61
N GLN A 56 38.45 -26.64 0.93
CA GLN A 56 39.87 -26.24 0.94
C GLN A 56 40.33 -25.89 2.35
N GLN A 57 39.52 -25.13 3.10
CA GLN A 57 39.85 -24.75 4.47
C GLN A 57 39.92 -25.97 5.42
N LYS A 58 38.99 -26.93 5.28
CA LYS A 58 39.05 -28.20 6.02
C LYS A 58 40.27 -29.05 5.64
N GLU A 59 40.69 -29.03 4.39
CA GLU A 59 41.86 -29.76 3.90
C GLU A 59 43.16 -29.14 4.46
N GLU A 60 43.28 -27.81 4.42
CA GLU A 60 44.40 -27.06 5.04
C GLU A 60 44.47 -27.27 6.56
N ASP A 61 43.35 -27.20 7.27
CA ASP A 61 43.31 -27.48 8.72
C ASP A 61 43.70 -28.93 9.03
N SER A 62 43.28 -29.88 8.19
CA SER A 62 43.65 -31.29 8.31
C SER A 62 45.14 -31.52 8.03
N GLU A 63 45.73 -30.84 7.04
CA GLU A 63 47.16 -30.88 6.77
C GLU A 63 47.97 -30.24 7.90
N ARG A 64 47.50 -29.11 8.42
CA ARG A 64 48.10 -28.45 9.58
C ARG A 64 48.07 -29.33 10.83
N ALA A 65 46.99 -30.09 11.03
CA ALA A 65 46.89 -31.10 12.08
C ALA A 65 47.84 -32.28 11.85
N ARG A 66 48.00 -32.77 10.60
CA ARG A 66 48.99 -33.82 10.29
C ARG A 66 50.43 -33.34 10.52
N TYR A 67 50.73 -32.08 10.21
CA TYR A 67 52.04 -31.49 10.45
C TYR A 67 52.34 -31.32 11.95
N SER A 68 51.34 -30.93 12.74
CA SER A 68 51.47 -30.82 14.21
C SER A 68 51.64 -32.19 14.88
N HIS A 69 50.97 -33.24 14.39
CA HIS A 69 51.16 -34.61 14.87
C HIS A 69 52.54 -35.19 14.54
N ARG A 70 53.16 -34.78 13.42
CA ARG A 70 54.55 -35.17 13.08
C ARG A 70 55.60 -34.48 13.98
N SER A 71 55.31 -33.26 14.44
CA SER A 71 56.18 -32.52 15.38
C SER A 71 56.11 -33.03 16.83
N SER A 72 55.11 -33.83 17.20
CA SER A 72 54.93 -34.34 18.57
C SER A 72 55.58 -35.70 18.84
N HIS A 73 56.41 -36.21 17.93
CA HIS A 73 57.17 -37.47 18.11
C HIS A 73 58.66 -37.29 18.39
N HIS A 74 59.10 -36.08 18.72
CA HIS A 74 60.45 -35.82 19.24
C HIS A 74 60.41 -35.22 20.65
N ARG A 75 60.36 -36.10 21.65
CA ARG A 75 60.81 -35.78 23.01
C ARG A 75 61.72 -36.90 23.50
N PRO A 76 63.03 -36.66 23.72
CA PRO A 76 63.91 -37.68 24.27
C PRO A 76 63.74 -37.80 25.78
N TYR A 77 63.88 -39.04 26.19
CA TYR A 77 63.89 -39.62 27.53
C TYR A 77 65.17 -39.25 28.29
N LEU A 78 65.07 -38.89 29.57
CA LEU A 78 66.11 -39.05 30.61
C LEU A 78 65.45 -38.86 32.01
N GLY A 79 65.56 -39.89 32.87
CA GLY A 79 65.17 -39.87 34.30
C GLY A 79 66.22 -39.17 35.18
N VAL A 80 66.14 -39.14 36.52
CA VAL A 80 65.32 -39.81 37.53
C VAL A 80 65.42 -38.99 38.84
N GLU A 81 64.37 -39.02 39.67
CA GLU A 81 64.30 -38.82 41.16
C GLU A 81 64.72 -37.43 41.74
N ASP A 82 64.09 -36.84 42.77
CA ASP A 82 63.22 -37.30 43.84
C ASP A 82 62.54 -36.06 44.50
N ALA A 83 61.33 -36.18 45.05
CA ALA A 83 60.74 -35.38 46.16
C ALA A 83 59.19 -35.38 46.17
N LEU A 84 58.67 -36.35 46.90
CA LEU A 84 57.43 -36.42 47.68
C LEU A 84 56.49 -35.19 47.79
N SER A 85 55.20 -35.51 47.60
CA SER A 85 54.04 -35.12 48.43
C SER A 85 53.44 -33.70 48.29
N ILE A 86 52.17 -33.62 47.86
CA ILE A 86 51.01 -33.35 48.75
C ILE A 86 49.70 -33.46 47.94
N ARG A 87 48.71 -34.11 48.57
CA ARG A 87 47.31 -34.29 48.14
C ARG A 87 46.49 -33.00 48.29
N SER A 88 45.48 -32.82 47.43
CA SER A 88 44.12 -32.33 47.76
C SER A 88 43.27 -32.42 46.48
N LEU A 89 42.31 -33.35 46.33
CA LEU A 89 40.95 -33.38 46.88
C LEU A 89 40.11 -32.11 46.62
N GLY A 90 38.95 -32.30 45.96
CA GLY A 90 37.82 -31.38 45.99
C GLY A 90 37.30 -31.01 44.59
N SER A 91 36.41 -31.76 43.93
CA SER A 91 34.97 -31.92 44.21
C SER A 91 34.10 -31.02 43.32
N HIS A 92 33.30 -31.67 42.45
CA HIS A 92 31.88 -31.42 42.13
C HIS A 92 31.36 -29.97 41.97
N ARG A 93 30.50 -29.59 41.03
CA ARG A 93 29.39 -30.31 40.37
C ARG A 93 28.78 -29.38 39.30
N ASN A 94 28.25 -29.97 38.24
CA ASN A 94 27.24 -29.38 37.35
C ASN A 94 25.94 -29.08 38.12
N HIS A 95 25.19 -28.04 37.73
CA HIS A 95 23.75 -28.18 37.46
C HIS A 95 23.14 -26.95 36.76
N SER A 96 22.40 -27.23 35.70
CA SER A 96 21.38 -26.41 35.04
C SER A 96 20.12 -26.28 35.91
N TYR A 97 19.37 -25.16 35.85
CA TYR A 97 17.90 -25.19 35.79
C TYR A 97 17.27 -23.82 35.45
N SER A 98 16.12 -23.90 34.79
CA SER A 98 15.20 -22.84 34.37
C SER A 98 14.01 -22.74 35.34
N HIS A 99 13.50 -21.55 35.68
CA HIS A 99 12.04 -21.28 35.69
C HIS A 99 11.69 -19.82 36.04
N SER A 100 10.70 -19.34 35.28
CA SER A 100 9.82 -18.18 35.47
C SER A 100 9.12 -18.11 36.83
N TYR A 101 8.76 -16.90 37.33
CA TYR A 101 7.44 -16.35 37.80
C TYR A 101 7.76 -14.99 38.48
N GLY A 102 7.25 -13.81 38.07
CA GLY A 102 5.87 -13.35 38.24
C GLY A 102 5.68 -12.62 39.58
N MET A 103 5.60 -11.28 39.59
CA MET A 103 4.60 -10.48 40.35
C MET A 103 4.80 -8.96 40.20
N LYS A 104 3.64 -8.29 40.15
CA LYS A 104 3.35 -6.86 40.04
C LYS A 104 3.79 -6.04 41.27
N ARG A 105 4.07 -4.74 41.09
CA ARG A 105 3.47 -3.64 41.87
C ARG A 105 3.39 -2.32 41.08
N ARG A 106 2.26 -1.64 41.28
CA ARG A 106 1.86 -0.31 40.79
C ARG A 106 2.16 0.76 41.86
N SER A 107 2.34 2.01 41.41
CA SER A 107 1.86 3.25 42.07
C SER A 107 2.32 4.46 41.21
N SER A 108 1.41 5.14 40.49
CA SER A 108 0.73 6.43 40.85
C SER A 108 1.64 7.66 40.66
N GLY A 109 1.27 8.78 40.02
CA GLY A 109 0.01 9.27 39.45
C GLY A 109 0.09 10.80 39.24
N SER A 110 -0.99 11.37 38.67
CA SER A 110 -1.36 12.80 38.56
C SER A 110 -0.81 13.57 37.35
N HIS A 111 -1.58 13.76 36.26
CA HIS A 111 -2.62 14.78 36.02
C HIS A 111 -2.13 16.24 35.98
N LYS A 112 -2.31 16.90 34.83
CA LYS A 112 -3.22 18.06 34.62
C LYS A 112 -3.23 18.50 33.14
N ASP A 113 -4.41 18.45 32.52
CA ASP A 113 -4.82 19.39 31.44
C ASP A 113 -5.37 20.68 32.08
N PRO A 114 -5.48 21.79 31.31
CA PRO A 114 -6.78 22.12 30.73
C PRO A 114 -6.77 22.78 29.33
N LEU A 115 -7.72 22.33 28.52
CA LEU A 115 -8.57 23.00 27.52
C LEU A 115 -8.47 24.53 27.22
N VAL A 116 -8.72 24.82 25.92
CA VAL A 116 -9.52 25.92 25.30
C VAL A 116 -8.80 27.10 24.61
N SER A 117 -8.98 27.11 23.27
CA SER A 117 -9.36 28.20 22.35
C SER A 117 -8.51 29.48 22.24
N LEU A 118 -8.03 29.75 21.01
CA LEU A 118 -8.32 31.02 20.31
C LEU A 118 -7.97 30.92 18.81
N TYR A 119 -8.96 31.27 17.99
CA TYR A 119 -8.87 31.58 16.57
C TYR A 119 -7.83 32.70 16.30
N HIS A 120 -6.97 32.54 15.29
CA HIS A 120 -6.80 33.50 14.18
C HIS A 120 -5.76 33.06 13.13
N GLY A 121 -6.22 32.96 11.88
CA GLY A 121 -5.63 33.51 10.65
C GLY A 121 -4.14 33.26 10.32
N GLY A 122 -3.91 32.49 9.25
CA GLY A 122 -2.62 32.47 8.56
C GLY A 122 -2.68 31.70 7.24
N LEU A 123 -2.86 32.43 6.14
CA LEU A 123 -2.85 31.96 4.75
C LEU A 123 -1.53 31.24 4.41
N TYR A 124 -1.59 30.00 3.90
CA TYR A 124 -0.54 29.50 3.02
C TYR A 124 -1.11 28.59 1.93
N ASN A 125 -0.91 29.06 0.70
CA ASN A 125 -1.34 28.50 -0.57
C ASN A 125 -0.08 27.89 -1.23
N PRO A 126 -0.05 26.60 -1.65
CA PRO A 126 1.01 26.12 -2.51
C PRO A 126 0.42 25.54 -3.81
N TYR A 127 -0.02 26.43 -4.71
CA TYR A 127 -0.03 26.16 -6.14
C TYR A 127 0.97 27.11 -6.79
N GLY A 128 2.08 26.56 -7.27
CA GLY A 128 3.16 27.30 -7.92
C GLY A 128 3.95 26.37 -8.84
N SER A 129 3.33 26.00 -9.97
CA SER A 129 4.00 25.38 -11.11
C SER A 129 5.23 26.18 -11.53
N ARG A 130 6.37 25.50 -11.66
CA ARG A 130 7.39 25.84 -12.66
C ARG A 130 7.73 24.59 -13.45
N THR A 131 7.12 24.50 -14.62
CA THR A 131 7.58 23.78 -15.80
C THR A 131 8.94 24.31 -16.24
N LEU A 132 9.94 23.43 -16.37
CA LEU A 132 11.07 23.64 -17.27
C LEU A 132 11.41 22.29 -17.92
N ASP A 133 10.76 22.04 -19.05
CA ASP A 133 11.32 21.23 -20.13
C ASP A 133 12.10 22.19 -21.05
N GLU A 134 13.42 22.04 -21.15
CA GLU A 134 14.10 22.28 -22.43
C GLU A 134 15.48 21.60 -22.49
N LYS A 135 15.53 20.52 -23.27
CA LYS A 135 16.60 20.11 -24.22
C LYS A 135 18.03 19.94 -23.70
N SER A 136 18.50 18.69 -23.75
CA SER A 136 19.84 18.35 -24.28
C SER A 136 19.90 16.90 -24.76
N ASP A 137 19.26 16.63 -25.90
CA ASP A 137 19.69 15.57 -26.81
C ASP A 137 20.95 16.04 -27.53
N LYS A 138 22.11 15.47 -27.20
CA LYS A 138 23.25 15.42 -28.12
C LYS A 138 23.93 14.06 -28.01
N GLN A 139 23.66 13.26 -29.05
CA GLN A 139 24.50 12.19 -29.54
C GLN A 139 25.98 12.59 -29.53
N TYR A 140 26.84 11.76 -28.96
CA TYR A 140 28.20 11.61 -29.48
C TYR A 140 28.51 10.14 -29.66
N ALA A 141 28.88 9.85 -30.90
CA ALA A 141 29.12 8.56 -31.47
C ALA A 141 30.35 7.88 -30.85
N GLU A 142 30.28 6.55 -30.92
CA GLU A 142 31.41 5.64 -31.02
C GLU A 142 32.61 6.26 -31.74
N ASN A 143 33.74 6.29 -31.05
CA ASN A 143 35.03 6.11 -31.71
C ASN A 143 35.82 5.11 -30.87
N TYR A 144 35.64 3.84 -31.22
CA TYR A 144 36.61 2.79 -30.94
C TYR A 144 37.96 3.22 -31.51
N THR A 145 38.98 3.34 -30.66
CA THR A 145 40.35 3.06 -31.08
C THR A 145 41.12 2.46 -29.90
N ARG A 146 41.36 1.15 -29.99
CA ARG A 146 42.38 0.41 -29.26
C ARG A 146 42.88 -0.67 -30.22
N PRO A 147 44.09 -1.25 -30.08
CA PRO A 147 45.38 -0.73 -29.58
C PRO A 147 46.45 -0.78 -30.69
N SER A 148 47.59 -0.12 -30.49
CA SER A 148 48.85 -0.65 -31.04
C SER A 148 49.98 -0.49 -30.04
N SER A 149 50.46 -1.66 -29.64
CA SER A 149 51.69 -1.96 -28.95
C SER A 149 52.87 -1.09 -29.40
N ARG A 150 53.61 -0.61 -28.40
CA ARG A 150 55.06 -0.82 -28.37
C ARG A 150 55.46 -1.22 -26.96
N ASN A 151 55.53 -2.52 -26.76
CA ASN A 151 56.45 -3.10 -25.79
C ASN A 151 57.87 -2.68 -26.18
N SER A 152 58.61 -2.17 -25.21
CA SER A 152 60.02 -2.49 -24.90
C SER A 152 60.33 -1.60 -23.68
N ALA A 153 59.93 -2.03 -22.49
CA ALA A 153 60.66 -2.98 -21.66
C ALA A 153 61.97 -2.40 -21.12
N SER A 154 62.06 -2.47 -19.79
CA SER A 154 63.28 -2.50 -18.99
C SER A 154 63.99 -1.17 -18.73
N ALA A 155 63.76 -0.64 -17.53
CA ALA A 155 64.82 -0.57 -16.53
C ALA A 155 64.14 -0.32 -15.16
N THR A 156 63.78 -1.37 -14.42
CA THR A 156 64.62 -1.85 -13.30
C THR A 156 65.32 -0.70 -12.58
N THR A 157 64.73 -0.28 -11.45
CA THR A 157 65.53 -0.10 -10.25
C THR A 157 66.49 -1.29 -10.13
N PRO A 158 67.77 -1.02 -9.85
CA PRO A 158 68.26 -1.66 -8.66
C PRO A 158 69.03 -0.68 -7.77
N LEU A 159 68.91 -0.98 -6.49
CA LEU A 159 69.79 -0.54 -5.43
C LEU A 159 71.26 -0.58 -5.87
N SER A 160 71.88 0.60 -5.96
CA SER A 160 73.33 0.72 -5.95
C SER A 160 73.86 0.27 -4.59
N GLY A 161 74.41 -0.94 -4.57
CA GLY A 161 75.44 -1.32 -3.62
C GLY A 161 76.80 -0.98 -4.23
N ASN A 162 77.78 -0.98 -3.34
CA ASN A 162 79.20 -0.95 -3.58
C ASN A 162 79.63 -1.47 -4.97
N SER A 163 80.28 -0.62 -5.77
CA SER A 163 81.30 -1.11 -6.70
C SER A 163 82.27 0.01 -7.07
N SER A 164 83.51 -0.26 -6.70
CA SER A 164 84.74 0.42 -7.06
C SER A 164 84.93 0.51 -8.58
N ARG A 165 85.43 1.66 -9.07
CA ARG A 165 86.30 1.69 -10.25
C ARG A 165 87.52 2.53 -9.95
N ARG A 166 88.65 1.82 -9.85
CA ARG A 166 90.03 2.30 -9.78
C ARG A 166 90.34 3.33 -10.87
N GLY A 167 91.09 4.37 -10.49
CA GLY A 167 92.02 5.09 -11.36
C GLY A 167 93.44 4.87 -10.84
N SER A 168 94.37 4.49 -11.74
CA SER A 168 95.79 4.29 -11.43
C SER A 168 96.54 5.60 -11.26
N GLY A 169 97.56 5.56 -10.40
CA GLY A 169 98.56 6.60 -10.21
C GLY A 169 99.49 6.28 -9.04
N ASP A 170 100.36 5.29 -9.26
CA ASP A 170 101.66 5.05 -8.62
C ASP A 170 101.78 5.10 -7.09
N THR A 171 101.67 3.92 -6.45
CA THR A 171 102.61 3.54 -5.38
C THR A 171 102.88 2.03 -5.46
N SER A 172 104.16 1.69 -5.53
CA SER A 172 104.71 0.33 -5.44
C SER A 172 104.09 -0.46 -4.28
N SER A 173 103.36 -1.53 -4.56
CA SER A 173 102.95 -2.54 -3.58
C SER A 173 102.47 -3.81 -4.29
N LEU A 174 103.04 -4.94 -3.91
CA LEU A 174 102.69 -6.28 -4.34
C LEU A 174 101.25 -6.60 -3.87
N VAL A 175 100.25 -6.39 -4.72
CA VAL A 175 98.84 -6.67 -4.40
C VAL A 175 98.52 -8.12 -4.73
N ASP A 176 98.12 -8.88 -3.70
CA ASP A 176 97.83 -10.30 -3.77
C ASP A 176 96.54 -10.59 -4.57
N PRO A 177 96.55 -11.44 -5.62
CA PRO A 177 95.37 -11.76 -6.44
C PRO A 177 94.16 -12.28 -5.65
N ASP A 178 94.38 -12.83 -4.46
CA ASP A 178 93.33 -13.32 -3.57
C ASP A 178 92.41 -12.22 -3.02
N THR A 179 92.88 -10.98 -2.90
CA THR A 179 92.08 -9.86 -2.36
C THR A 179 91.02 -9.40 -3.38
N SER A 180 91.39 -9.31 -4.67
CA SER A 180 90.46 -8.93 -5.75
C SER A 180 89.42 -10.02 -6.05
N LEU A 181 89.77 -11.30 -5.87
CA LEU A 181 88.80 -12.39 -5.94
C LEU A 181 87.79 -12.35 -4.79
N SER A 182 88.20 -11.91 -3.60
CA SER A 182 87.31 -11.76 -2.45
C SER A 182 86.26 -10.66 -2.67
N GLU A 183 86.65 -9.50 -3.18
CA GLU A 183 85.71 -8.40 -3.49
C GLU A 183 84.67 -8.78 -4.55
N LEU A 184 85.06 -9.57 -5.57
CA LEU A 184 84.13 -10.08 -6.59
C LEU A 184 83.14 -11.10 -6.02
N ARG A 185 83.59 -11.94 -5.07
CA ARG A 185 82.71 -12.88 -4.36
C ARG A 185 81.71 -12.17 -3.45
N GLU A 186 82.14 -11.09 -2.79
CA GLU A 186 81.26 -10.26 -1.96
C GLU A 186 80.21 -9.52 -2.82
N SER A 187 80.63 -8.93 -3.95
CA SER A 187 79.71 -8.30 -4.91
C SER A 187 78.69 -9.29 -5.49
N LEU A 188 79.12 -10.52 -5.79
CA LEU A 188 78.22 -11.59 -6.22
C LEU A 188 77.19 -11.92 -5.14
N SER A 189 77.63 -12.07 -3.89
CA SER A 189 76.75 -12.32 -2.74
C SER A 189 75.73 -11.18 -2.53
N GLU A 190 76.16 -9.92 -2.66
CA GLU A 190 75.24 -8.77 -2.55
C GLU A 190 74.15 -8.76 -3.63
N VAL A 191 74.50 -9.11 -4.87
CA VAL A 191 73.54 -9.20 -5.98
C VAL A 191 72.58 -10.38 -5.79
N GLU A 192 73.08 -11.52 -5.33
CA GLU A 192 72.26 -12.69 -4.99
C GLU A 192 71.25 -12.37 -3.88
N GLU A 193 71.65 -11.63 -2.84
CA GLU A 193 70.73 -11.18 -1.79
C GLU A 193 69.68 -10.18 -2.29
N LYS A 194 70.08 -9.22 -3.13
CA LYS A 194 69.13 -8.28 -3.75
C LYS A 194 68.12 -9.00 -4.65
N TYR A 195 68.56 -10.01 -5.40
CA TYR A 195 67.68 -10.83 -6.23
C TYR A 195 66.67 -11.61 -5.37
N LYS A 196 67.12 -12.24 -4.28
CA LYS A 196 66.22 -12.92 -3.33
C LYS A 196 65.19 -11.96 -2.74
N LYS A 197 65.60 -10.76 -2.30
CA LYS A 197 64.69 -9.73 -1.79
C LYS A 197 63.67 -9.28 -2.85
N ALA A 198 64.11 -9.08 -4.09
CA ALA A 198 63.23 -8.72 -5.20
C ALA A 198 62.22 -9.84 -5.53
N MET A 199 62.62 -11.12 -5.51
CA MET A 199 61.69 -12.23 -5.71
C MET A 199 60.62 -12.30 -4.62
N VAL A 200 61.01 -12.14 -3.35
CA VAL A 200 60.06 -12.12 -2.23
C VAL A 200 59.08 -10.95 -2.36
N SER A 201 59.57 -9.76 -2.70
CA SER A 201 58.72 -8.58 -2.94
C SER A 201 57.79 -8.77 -4.14
N ASN A 202 58.24 -9.38 -5.23
CA ASN A 202 57.41 -9.63 -6.40
C ASN A 202 56.28 -10.62 -6.09
N ALA A 203 56.58 -11.69 -5.34
CA ALA A 203 55.55 -12.62 -4.87
C ALA A 203 54.53 -11.95 -3.93
N GLN A 204 54.96 -11.01 -3.08
CA GLN A 204 54.05 -10.21 -2.26
C GLN A 204 53.14 -9.33 -3.11
N LEU A 205 53.71 -8.62 -4.10
CA LEU A 205 52.94 -7.77 -5.01
C LEU A 205 51.94 -8.57 -5.86
N ASP A 206 52.29 -9.78 -6.29
CA ASP A 206 51.35 -10.65 -7.02
C ASP A 206 50.18 -11.09 -6.14
N ASN A 207 50.44 -11.39 -4.86
CA ASN A 207 49.37 -11.69 -3.90
C ASN A 207 48.46 -10.48 -3.64
N GLU A 208 49.04 -9.30 -3.43
CA GLU A 208 48.29 -8.05 -3.27
C GLU A 208 47.46 -7.71 -4.51
N LYS A 209 48.03 -7.87 -5.70
CA LYS A 209 47.33 -7.70 -6.97
C LYS A 209 46.15 -8.66 -7.10
N ASN A 210 46.34 -9.94 -6.79
CA ASN A 210 45.25 -10.92 -6.83
C ASN A 210 44.14 -10.57 -5.83
N ASN A 211 44.50 -10.17 -4.60
CA ASN A 211 43.54 -9.71 -3.59
C ASN A 211 42.73 -8.50 -4.07
N LEU A 212 43.39 -7.51 -4.67
CA LEU A 212 42.72 -6.33 -5.23
C LEU A 212 41.80 -6.67 -6.41
N ILE A 213 42.20 -7.62 -7.27
CA ILE A 213 41.34 -8.11 -8.35
C ILE A 213 40.05 -8.70 -7.78
N TYR A 214 40.15 -9.56 -6.76
CA TYR A 214 38.96 -10.14 -6.12
C TYR A 214 38.06 -9.10 -5.46
N GLN A 215 38.65 -8.09 -4.81
CA GLN A 215 37.88 -6.99 -4.22
C GLN A 215 37.14 -6.19 -5.29
N VAL A 216 37.81 -5.85 -6.39
CA VAL A 216 37.20 -5.13 -7.51
C VAL A 216 36.04 -5.92 -8.09
N ASP A 217 36.18 -7.22 -8.30
CA ASP A 217 35.11 -8.04 -8.85
C ASP A 217 33.92 -8.18 -7.88
N THR A 218 34.20 -8.28 -6.58
CA THR A 218 33.14 -8.27 -5.55
C THR A 218 32.39 -6.94 -5.55
N LEU A 219 33.10 -5.82 -5.67
CA LEU A 219 32.50 -4.49 -5.71
C LEU A 219 31.67 -4.28 -6.98
N LYS A 220 32.09 -4.81 -8.13
CA LYS A 220 31.27 -4.79 -9.36
C LYS A 220 29.96 -5.54 -9.18
N ASP A 221 30.00 -6.72 -8.56
CA ASP A 221 28.79 -7.51 -8.25
C ASP A 221 27.81 -6.70 -7.37
N VAL A 222 28.33 -6.00 -6.35
CA VAL A 222 27.51 -5.14 -5.47
C VAL A 222 26.93 -3.94 -6.23
N ILE A 223 27.70 -3.34 -7.13
CA ILE A 223 27.21 -2.22 -7.97
C ILE A 223 26.10 -2.70 -8.91
N GLU A 224 26.26 -3.85 -9.59
CA GLU A 224 25.23 -4.44 -10.47
C GLU A 224 23.94 -4.71 -9.66
N GLU A 225 24.05 -5.24 -8.45
CA GLU A 225 22.91 -5.46 -7.56
C GLU A 225 22.21 -4.16 -7.15
N GLN A 226 22.96 -3.11 -6.83
CA GLN A 226 22.40 -1.79 -6.50
C GLN A 226 21.71 -1.15 -7.70
N GLU A 227 22.26 -1.29 -8.91
CA GLU A 227 21.64 -0.81 -10.14
C GLU A 227 20.33 -1.55 -10.43
N GLU A 228 20.28 -2.87 -10.24
CA GLU A 228 19.05 -3.66 -10.34
C GLU A 228 17.99 -3.21 -9.32
N GLN A 229 18.38 -3.00 -8.05
CA GLN A 229 17.48 -2.50 -7.01
C GLN A 229 16.93 -1.12 -7.35
N MET A 230 17.78 -0.19 -7.82
CA MET A 230 17.33 1.13 -8.26
C MET A 230 16.32 1.03 -9.42
N ALA A 231 16.58 0.17 -10.41
CA ALA A 231 15.67 -0.04 -11.53
C ALA A 231 14.32 -0.65 -11.09
N GLU A 232 14.32 -1.54 -10.11
CA GLU A 232 13.11 -2.08 -9.48
C GLU A 232 12.32 -0.98 -8.75
N PHE A 233 12.98 -0.14 -7.95
CA PHE A 233 12.33 1.00 -7.28
C PHE A 233 11.71 1.99 -8.27
N TYR A 234 12.39 2.29 -9.38
CA TYR A 234 11.83 3.19 -10.41
C TYR A 234 10.57 2.61 -11.05
N ARG A 235 10.55 1.31 -11.35
CA ARG A 235 9.35 0.63 -11.89
C ARG A 235 8.19 0.65 -10.89
N GLU A 236 8.44 0.30 -9.63
CA GLU A 236 7.41 0.31 -8.59
C GLU A 236 6.83 1.72 -8.39
N ASN A 237 7.67 2.75 -8.44
CA ASN A 237 7.23 4.13 -8.32
C ASN A 237 6.34 4.56 -9.52
N GLU A 238 6.66 4.10 -10.73
CA GLU A 238 5.84 4.35 -11.92
C GLU A 238 4.48 3.66 -11.81
N GLU A 239 4.43 2.41 -11.35
CA GLU A 239 3.19 1.67 -11.11
C GLU A 239 2.31 2.34 -10.04
N LYS A 240 2.90 2.73 -8.91
CA LYS A 240 2.21 3.49 -7.85
C LYS A 240 1.70 4.84 -8.35
N SER A 241 2.44 5.51 -9.22
CA SER A 241 2.00 6.76 -9.84
C SER A 241 0.80 6.54 -10.76
N LYS A 242 0.79 5.46 -11.56
CA LYS A 242 -0.36 5.09 -12.41
C LYS A 242 -1.60 4.75 -11.58
N GLU A 243 -1.44 4.01 -10.48
CA GLU A 243 -2.55 3.68 -9.59
C GLU A 243 -3.10 4.93 -8.88
N LEU A 244 -2.24 5.85 -8.46
CA LEU A 244 -2.66 7.14 -7.91
C LEU A 244 -3.55 7.92 -8.90
N GLU A 245 -3.17 7.97 -10.18
CA GLU A 245 -3.97 8.64 -11.20
C GLU A 245 -5.31 7.93 -11.46
N ARG A 246 -5.35 6.59 -11.43
CA ARG A 246 -6.62 5.85 -11.46
C ARG A 246 -7.52 6.20 -10.28
N GLN A 247 -6.97 6.26 -9.07
CA GLN A 247 -7.73 6.59 -7.88
C GLN A 247 -8.24 8.04 -7.91
N LYS A 248 -7.43 9.00 -8.36
CA LYS A 248 -7.87 10.38 -8.58
C LYS A 248 -9.05 10.45 -9.55
N HIS A 249 -8.98 9.71 -10.65
CA HIS A 249 -10.09 9.64 -11.60
C HIS A 249 -11.36 9.07 -10.96
N MET A 250 -11.25 7.97 -10.20
CA MET A 250 -12.38 7.39 -9.47
C MET A 250 -12.99 8.37 -8.46
N CYS A 251 -12.16 9.06 -7.67
CA CYS A 251 -12.60 10.08 -6.75
C CYS A 251 -13.35 11.21 -7.46
N SER A 252 -12.87 11.65 -8.63
CA SER A 252 -13.56 12.66 -9.45
C SER A 252 -14.94 12.18 -9.92
N VAL A 253 -15.05 10.93 -10.38
CA VAL A 253 -16.34 10.34 -10.78
C VAL A 253 -17.32 10.26 -9.60
N LEU A 254 -16.85 9.79 -8.44
CA LEU A 254 -17.66 9.70 -7.23
C LEU A 254 -18.09 11.08 -6.71
N GLN A 255 -17.21 12.08 -6.81
CA GLN A 255 -17.51 13.46 -6.48
C GLN A 255 -18.64 14.01 -7.35
N HIS A 256 -18.55 13.83 -8.68
CA HIS A 256 -19.64 14.19 -9.59
C HIS A 256 -20.94 13.47 -9.21
N LYS A 257 -20.87 12.18 -8.87
CA LYS A 257 -22.08 11.44 -8.47
C LYS A 257 -22.70 11.94 -7.17
N MET A 258 -21.87 12.30 -6.20
CA MET A 258 -22.34 12.91 -4.96
C MET A 258 -23.03 14.24 -5.23
N ASP A 259 -22.48 15.07 -6.11
CA ASP A 259 -23.04 16.38 -6.44
C ASP A 259 -24.38 16.25 -7.17
N GLU A 260 -24.53 15.28 -8.09
CA GLU A 260 -25.82 14.93 -8.69
C GLU A 260 -26.88 14.54 -7.65
N LEU A 261 -26.51 13.69 -6.68
CA LEU A 261 -27.43 13.24 -5.64
C LEU A 261 -27.81 14.38 -4.69
N LYS A 262 -26.86 15.28 -4.36
CA LYS A 262 -27.13 16.50 -3.59
C LYS A 262 -28.11 17.42 -4.32
N GLU A 263 -27.96 17.58 -5.63
CA GLU A 263 -28.90 18.35 -6.44
C GLU A 263 -30.30 17.73 -6.40
N GLY A 264 -30.39 16.41 -6.59
CA GLY A 264 -31.67 15.69 -6.49
C GLY A 264 -32.33 15.78 -5.11
N LEU A 265 -31.53 15.84 -4.03
CA LEU A 265 -32.01 16.12 -2.69
C LEU A 265 -32.61 17.53 -2.59
N ARG A 266 -31.87 18.54 -3.04
CA ARG A 266 -32.29 19.96 -3.04
C ARG A 266 -33.63 20.15 -3.78
N GLN A 267 -33.76 19.59 -4.98
CA GLN A 267 -34.99 19.66 -5.78
C GLN A 267 -36.19 19.03 -5.05
N ARG A 268 -35.97 17.91 -4.33
CA ARG A 268 -37.02 17.27 -3.56
C ARG A 268 -37.47 18.13 -2.40
N ASP A 269 -36.53 18.75 -1.69
CA ASP A 269 -36.82 19.63 -0.56
C ASP A 269 -37.61 20.87 -1.02
N GLU A 270 -37.26 21.45 -2.17
CA GLU A 270 -38.02 22.54 -2.80
C GLU A 270 -39.48 22.15 -3.10
N LEU A 271 -39.70 20.95 -3.68
CA LEU A 271 -41.05 20.43 -3.94
C LEU A 271 -41.84 20.15 -2.66
N ILE A 272 -41.17 19.73 -1.58
CA ILE A 272 -41.80 19.54 -0.28
C ILE A 272 -42.26 20.89 0.27
N GLU A 273 -41.42 21.93 0.23
CA GLU A 273 -41.79 23.28 0.66
C GLU A 273 -42.96 23.86 -0.15
N GLU A 274 -42.96 23.64 -1.47
CA GLU A 274 -44.06 24.10 -2.32
C GLU A 274 -45.37 23.38 -1.99
N ASN A 275 -45.34 22.06 -1.79
CA ASN A 275 -46.50 21.30 -1.33
C ASN A 275 -47.00 21.80 0.03
N GLN A 276 -46.11 22.10 0.98
CA GLN A 276 -46.51 22.66 2.27
C GLN A 276 -47.20 24.03 2.11
N ARG A 277 -46.69 24.91 1.24
CA ARG A 277 -47.36 26.20 0.93
C ARG A 277 -48.72 25.99 0.27
N MET A 278 -48.85 25.03 -0.64
CA MET A 278 -50.15 24.70 -1.24
C MET A 278 -51.12 24.18 -0.20
N GLN A 279 -50.68 23.30 0.70
CA GLN A 279 -51.50 22.78 1.79
C GLN A 279 -51.99 23.89 2.71
N GLN A 280 -51.13 24.83 3.10
CA GLN A 280 -51.54 26.01 3.90
C GLN A 280 -52.63 26.85 3.21
N LYS A 281 -52.55 27.02 1.88
CA LYS A 281 -53.59 27.71 1.11
C LYS A 281 -54.91 26.94 1.12
N ILE A 282 -54.84 25.62 0.93
CA ILE A 282 -56.03 24.74 0.99
C ILE A 282 -56.67 24.83 2.38
N ASP A 283 -55.89 24.77 3.45
CA ASP A 283 -56.39 24.88 4.83
C ASP A 283 -57.07 26.23 5.08
N THR A 284 -56.50 27.32 4.52
CA THR A 284 -57.10 28.67 4.60
C THR A 284 -58.45 28.74 3.89
N VAL A 285 -58.53 28.27 2.64
CA VAL A 285 -59.78 28.24 1.87
C VAL A 285 -60.82 27.33 2.52
N THR A 286 -60.39 26.19 3.06
CA THR A 286 -61.28 25.26 3.77
C THR A 286 -61.92 25.93 4.98
N LYS A 287 -61.15 26.74 5.72
CA LYS A 287 -61.67 27.53 6.84
C LYS A 287 -62.66 28.60 6.37
N GLU A 288 -62.35 29.34 5.30
CA GLU A 288 -63.27 30.33 4.73
C GLU A 288 -64.60 29.71 4.27
N VAL A 289 -64.54 28.54 3.60
CA VAL A 289 -65.73 27.78 3.20
C VAL A 289 -66.56 27.39 4.43
N PHE A 290 -65.90 26.92 5.49
CA PHE A 290 -66.59 26.56 6.73
C PHE A 290 -67.30 27.76 7.37
N ASP A 291 -66.61 28.90 7.50
CA ASP A 291 -67.17 30.14 8.05
C ASP A 291 -68.36 30.63 7.21
N LEU A 292 -68.24 30.62 5.87
CA LEU A 292 -69.34 30.97 4.96
C LEU A 292 -70.52 30.02 5.10
N GLN A 293 -70.28 28.72 5.25
CA GLN A 293 -71.33 27.72 5.43
C GLN A 293 -72.07 27.91 6.76
N GLU A 294 -71.38 28.31 7.84
CA GLU A 294 -72.01 28.70 9.09
C GLU A 294 -72.87 29.96 8.95
N THR A 295 -72.39 30.98 8.22
CA THR A 295 -73.19 32.18 7.96
C THR A 295 -74.46 31.90 7.13
N LEU A 296 -74.36 30.99 6.15
CA LEU A 296 -75.52 30.52 5.38
C LEU A 296 -76.53 29.82 6.28
N LEU A 297 -76.09 28.89 7.14
CA LEU A 297 -76.94 28.22 8.11
C LEU A 297 -77.66 29.21 9.04
N TRP A 298 -76.94 30.24 9.50
CA TRP A 298 -77.52 31.31 10.31
C TRP A 298 -78.58 32.10 9.54
N LYS A 299 -78.32 32.47 8.28
CA LYS A 299 -79.30 33.15 7.41
C LYS A 299 -80.54 32.29 7.19
N ASP A 300 -80.38 31.02 6.86
CA ASP A 300 -81.47 30.06 6.68
C ASP A 300 -82.36 29.91 7.92
N LYS A 301 -81.74 29.87 9.11
CA LYS A 301 -82.48 29.82 10.37
C LYS A 301 -83.28 31.10 10.62
N ASN A 302 -82.75 32.26 10.22
CA ASN A 302 -83.45 33.55 10.33
C ASN A 302 -84.57 33.72 9.31
N ILE A 303 -84.40 33.25 8.08
CA ILE A 303 -85.44 33.21 7.05
C ILE A 303 -86.62 32.37 7.54
N ARG A 304 -86.36 31.17 8.07
CA ARG A 304 -87.37 30.31 8.70
C ARG A 304 -88.11 30.99 9.86
N LYS A 305 -87.39 31.69 10.74
CA LYS A 305 -88.00 32.44 11.87
C LYS A 305 -88.91 33.58 11.41
N ARG A 306 -88.69 34.16 10.22
CA ARG A 306 -89.50 35.23 9.64
C ARG A 306 -90.69 34.72 8.82
N GLY A 307 -90.95 33.40 8.79
CA GLY A 307 -92.11 32.81 8.13
C GLY A 307 -92.02 32.76 6.60
N LEU A 308 -90.84 32.99 6.04
CA LEU A 308 -90.59 32.91 4.59
C LEU A 308 -90.15 31.48 4.24
N VAL A 309 -90.90 30.81 3.36
CA VAL A 309 -90.58 29.48 2.84
C VAL A 309 -89.86 29.65 1.51
N ILE A 310 -88.67 29.05 1.38
CA ILE A 310 -87.99 28.91 0.10
C ILE A 310 -88.75 27.83 -0.68
N ILE A 311 -89.58 28.24 -1.63
CA ILE A 311 -90.19 27.34 -2.61
C ILE A 311 -89.10 27.05 -3.66
N PRO A 312 -88.64 25.80 -3.81
CA PRO A 312 -87.86 25.44 -4.98
C PRO A 312 -88.80 25.56 -6.18
N ASP A 313 -88.50 26.43 -7.14
CA ASP A 313 -89.28 26.55 -8.37
C ASP A 313 -89.27 25.21 -9.12
N GLY A 314 -90.35 24.44 -8.95
CA GLY A 314 -90.73 23.30 -9.75
C GLY A 314 -91.94 23.67 -10.61
N THR A 315 -91.79 23.54 -11.93
CA THR A 315 -92.82 23.77 -12.97
C THR A 315 -94.09 22.89 -12.80
N PRO A 316 -95.30 23.35 -13.20
CA PRO A 316 -96.59 22.76 -12.80
C PRO A 316 -97.27 21.85 -13.86
N ASN A 317 -98.31 21.13 -13.39
CA ASN A 317 -99.46 20.48 -14.06
C ASN A 317 -99.50 18.96 -13.72
N GLY A 318 -100.52 18.33 -13.13
CA GLY A 318 -101.94 18.67 -12.91
C GLY A 318 -102.79 17.59 -13.59
N ASP A 319 -103.56 16.78 -12.85
CA ASP A 319 -104.86 16.25 -13.31
C ASP A 319 -105.70 15.65 -12.16
N VAL A 320 -107.01 15.87 -12.27
CA VAL A 320 -108.12 15.53 -11.37
C VAL A 320 -108.70 14.18 -11.81
N ASN A 321 -109.32 13.38 -10.92
CA ASN A 321 -110.63 12.71 -11.16
C ASN A 321 -111.09 11.85 -9.97
N HIS A 322 -112.42 11.82 -9.79
CA HIS A 322 -113.17 11.28 -8.64
C HIS A 322 -113.99 10.03 -9.08
N GLU A 323 -113.89 8.93 -8.31
CA GLU A 323 -114.85 7.83 -7.97
C GLU A 323 -115.72 7.06 -9.02
N PRO A 324 -116.01 5.74 -8.76
CA PRO A 324 -117.28 5.40 -8.08
C PRO A 324 -117.28 4.20 -7.09
N VAL A 325 -117.78 4.45 -5.87
CA VAL A 325 -118.89 3.83 -5.08
C VAL A 325 -119.12 2.29 -5.01
N VAL A 326 -119.23 1.85 -3.74
CA VAL A 326 -120.00 0.75 -3.08
C VAL A 326 -119.25 -0.49 -2.60
N GLY A 327 -119.04 -0.55 -1.28
CA GLY A 327 -118.85 -1.79 -0.52
C GLY A 327 -118.65 -1.50 0.97
N ALA A 328 -119.66 -1.78 1.80
CA ALA A 328 -119.66 -1.83 3.27
C ALA A 328 -118.64 -0.93 4.00
N ILE A 329 -119.10 0.20 4.57
CA ILE A 329 -118.27 1.06 5.43
C ILE A 329 -117.94 0.31 6.73
N THR A 330 -116.80 -0.37 6.75
CA THR A 330 -116.12 -0.78 7.98
C THR A 330 -115.29 0.39 8.48
N VAL A 331 -115.63 0.92 9.65
CA VAL A 331 -114.89 2.02 10.29
C VAL A 331 -113.54 1.47 10.75
N VAL A 332 -112.45 1.99 10.17
CA VAL A 332 -111.06 1.64 10.54
C VAL A 332 -110.40 2.88 11.15
N SER A 333 -109.36 2.70 11.98
CA SER A 333 -108.60 3.84 12.50
C SER A 333 -107.92 4.60 11.34
N GLN A 334 -107.65 5.90 11.54
CA GLN A 334 -107.00 6.74 10.53
C GLN A 334 -105.67 6.13 10.03
N GLU A 335 -104.91 5.54 10.94
CA GLU A 335 -103.66 4.83 10.64
C GLU A 335 -103.89 3.59 9.76
N ALA A 336 -104.92 2.80 10.06
CA ALA A 336 -105.24 1.60 9.28
C ALA A 336 -105.78 1.96 7.89
N ALA A 337 -106.53 3.05 7.76
CA ALA A 337 -107.00 3.57 6.47
C ALA A 337 -105.82 3.97 5.58
N GLN A 338 -104.82 4.65 6.15
CA GLN A 338 -103.64 5.13 5.43
C GLN A 338 -102.74 3.98 4.95
N VAL A 339 -102.52 2.96 5.78
CA VAL A 339 -101.78 1.74 5.38
C VAL A 339 -102.51 0.99 4.27
N LEU A 340 -103.83 0.91 4.33
CA LEU A 340 -104.64 0.27 3.31
C LEU A 340 -104.68 1.07 1.99
N GLU A 341 -104.56 2.39 2.04
CA GLU A 341 -104.42 3.27 0.87
C GLU A 341 -103.09 3.02 0.15
N SER A 342 -102.00 2.80 0.91
CA SER A 342 -100.68 2.45 0.34
C SER A 342 -100.62 1.08 -0.36
N ALA A 343 -101.55 0.17 -0.07
CA ALA A 343 -101.64 -1.16 -0.69
C ALA A 343 -102.26 -1.14 -2.11
N GLY A 344 -102.66 0.05 -2.59
CA GLY A 344 -103.28 0.28 -3.90
C GLY A 344 -104.78 -0.02 -3.95
N GLU A 345 -105.37 0.09 -5.14
CA GLU A 345 -106.81 -0.08 -5.36
C GLU A 345 -107.24 -1.55 -5.44
N GLY A 346 -108.46 -1.84 -4.99
CA GLY A 346 -109.09 -3.17 -5.00
C GLY A 346 -109.91 -3.47 -3.74
N PRO A 347 -110.69 -4.57 -3.73
CA PRO A 347 -111.46 -4.98 -2.56
C PRO A 347 -110.53 -5.31 -1.37
N LEU A 348 -111.07 -5.16 -0.15
CA LEU A 348 -110.31 -5.19 1.10
C LEU A 348 -109.46 -6.47 1.24
N ASP A 349 -109.98 -7.61 0.81
CA ASP A 349 -109.30 -8.91 0.81
C ASP A 349 -108.06 -8.94 -0.09
N VAL A 350 -108.11 -8.26 -1.25
CA VAL A 350 -106.97 -8.12 -2.17
C VAL A 350 -105.90 -7.21 -1.58
N ARG A 351 -106.28 -6.09 -0.98
CA ARG A 351 -105.33 -5.17 -0.32
C ARG A 351 -104.66 -5.82 0.89
N LEU A 352 -105.42 -6.54 1.71
CA LEU A 352 -104.89 -7.31 2.83
C LEU A 352 -103.94 -8.42 2.37
N ARG A 353 -104.24 -9.09 1.25
CA ARG A 353 -103.35 -10.12 0.67
C ARG A 353 -102.06 -9.52 0.11
N LYS A 354 -102.12 -8.34 -0.53
CA LYS A 354 -100.93 -7.60 -0.98
C LYS A 354 -100.04 -7.19 0.21
N LEU A 355 -100.63 -6.57 1.24
CA LEU A 355 -99.91 -6.21 2.47
C LEU A 355 -99.33 -7.44 3.19
N ALA A 356 -100.04 -8.56 3.19
CA ALA A 356 -99.54 -9.82 3.73
C ALA A 356 -98.35 -10.36 2.91
N GLY A 357 -98.41 -10.27 1.58
CA GLY A 357 -97.31 -10.65 0.68
C GLY A 357 -96.08 -9.76 0.85
N GLU A 358 -96.26 -8.43 0.89
CA GLU A 358 -95.19 -7.47 1.17
C GLU A 358 -94.58 -7.69 2.56
N LYS A 359 -95.40 -8.00 3.56
CA LYS A 359 -94.93 -8.38 4.89
C LYS A 359 -94.10 -9.66 4.85
N GLU A 360 -94.52 -10.69 4.11
CA GLU A 360 -93.75 -11.92 3.95
C GLU A 360 -92.44 -11.70 3.18
N GLU A 361 -92.43 -10.80 2.19
CA GLU A 361 -91.25 -10.42 1.43
C GLU A 361 -90.26 -9.62 2.29
N LEU A 362 -90.73 -8.63 3.05
CA LEU A 362 -89.94 -7.90 4.03
C LEU A 362 -89.41 -8.82 5.13
N LEU A 363 -90.21 -9.76 5.63
CA LEU A 363 -89.75 -10.78 6.58
C LEU A 363 -88.67 -11.68 5.95
N SER A 364 -88.77 -11.98 4.66
CA SER A 364 -87.77 -12.75 3.93
C SER A 364 -86.49 -11.94 3.68
N GLN A 365 -86.59 -10.63 3.42
CA GLN A 365 -85.45 -9.72 3.38
C GLN A 365 -84.79 -9.59 4.75
N ILE A 366 -85.56 -9.45 5.83
CA ILE A 366 -85.03 -9.43 7.20
C ILE A 366 -84.33 -10.74 7.53
N ARG A 367 -84.89 -11.90 7.14
CA ARG A 367 -84.22 -13.20 7.33
C ARG A 367 -82.91 -13.29 6.54
N ARG A 368 -82.88 -12.82 5.29
CA ARG A 368 -81.65 -12.77 4.48
C ARG A 368 -80.61 -11.80 5.06
N LEU A 369 -81.01 -10.58 5.43
CA LEU A 369 -80.13 -9.59 6.04
C LEU A 369 -79.63 -10.04 7.41
N LYS A 370 -80.45 -10.74 8.20
CA LYS A 370 -80.01 -11.39 9.43
C LYS A 370 -79.00 -12.49 9.14
N LEU A 371 -79.25 -13.36 8.16
CA LEU A 371 -78.28 -14.39 7.76
C LEU A 371 -76.97 -13.75 7.28
N GLN A 372 -77.02 -12.69 6.47
CA GLN A 372 -75.85 -11.96 6.01
C GLN A 372 -75.12 -11.24 7.16
N LEU A 373 -75.85 -10.66 8.12
CA LEU A 373 -75.27 -10.06 9.32
C LEU A 373 -74.65 -11.13 10.22
N GLU A 374 -75.24 -12.31 10.31
CA GLU A 374 -74.75 -13.46 11.06
C GLU A 374 -73.53 -14.09 10.37
N GLU A 375 -73.53 -14.16 9.02
CA GLU A 375 -72.39 -14.55 8.19
C GLU A 375 -71.25 -13.52 8.26
N GLU A 376 -71.54 -12.22 8.27
CA GLU A 376 -70.55 -11.15 8.46
C GLU A 376 -70.07 -11.09 9.91
N ARG A 377 -70.91 -11.38 10.91
CA ARG A 377 -70.49 -11.58 12.30
C ARG A 377 -69.65 -12.84 12.48
N GLN A 378 -69.94 -13.91 11.74
CA GLN A 378 -69.14 -15.14 11.72
C GLN A 378 -67.84 -14.99 10.91
N LYS A 379 -67.83 -14.15 9.87
CA LYS A 379 -66.61 -13.72 9.18
C LYS A 379 -65.79 -12.79 10.06
N CYS A 380 -66.41 -11.88 10.80
CA CYS A 380 -65.74 -11.03 11.76
C CYS A 380 -65.25 -11.87 12.94
N SER A 381 -65.98 -12.90 13.39
CA SER A 381 -65.50 -13.86 14.39
C SER A 381 -64.50 -14.87 13.82
N ARG A 382 -64.39 -15.01 12.50
CA ARG A 382 -63.29 -15.73 11.81
C ARG A 382 -62.10 -14.82 11.53
N SER A 383 -62.29 -13.51 11.44
CA SER A 383 -61.25 -12.49 11.26
C SER A 383 -60.64 -12.08 12.61
N GLU A 384 -61.48 -11.88 13.63
CA GLU A 384 -61.13 -11.81 15.04
C GLU A 384 -60.81 -13.20 15.61
N GLY A 385 -61.34 -14.29 15.05
CA GLY A 385 -60.88 -15.65 15.33
C GLY A 385 -59.56 -15.99 14.65
N SER A 386 -59.20 -15.37 13.54
CA SER A 386 -57.81 -15.40 13.06
C SER A 386 -56.90 -14.43 13.83
N ALA A 387 -57.46 -13.60 14.71
CA ALA A 387 -56.70 -12.81 15.68
C ALA A 387 -56.68 -13.43 17.10
N ALA A 388 -57.69 -14.23 17.47
CA ALA A 388 -57.86 -14.79 18.82
C ALA A 388 -57.79 -16.33 18.89
N ASP A 389 -58.09 -17.05 17.81
CA ASP A 389 -57.85 -18.50 17.66
C ASP A 389 -56.43 -18.79 17.10
N MET A 390 -55.61 -17.76 16.98
CA MET A 390 -54.17 -17.91 17.11
C MET A 390 -53.77 -18.26 18.56
N ALA A 391 -54.65 -18.36 19.56
CA ALA A 391 -54.24 -18.87 20.88
C ALA A 391 -53.83 -20.37 20.86
N GLY A 392 -54.25 -21.15 19.85
CA GLY A 392 -53.77 -22.52 19.60
C GLY A 392 -52.61 -22.62 18.59
N LEU A 393 -52.32 -21.53 17.87
CA LEU A 393 -51.22 -21.39 16.90
C LEU A 393 -50.27 -20.23 17.24
N HIS A 394 -50.27 -19.77 18.49
CA HIS A 394 -49.33 -18.73 18.97
C HIS A 394 -47.90 -19.24 18.81
N ASN A 395 -47.68 -20.56 18.86
CA ASN A 395 -46.41 -21.19 18.52
C ASN A 395 -46.01 -21.10 17.03
N GLY A 396 -46.74 -20.40 16.15
CA GLY A 396 -46.41 -20.25 14.73
C GLY A 396 -45.90 -18.84 14.38
N SER A 397 -46.68 -17.81 14.67
CA SER A 397 -46.30 -16.40 14.45
C SER A 397 -45.31 -15.89 15.50
N ASP A 398 -45.47 -16.32 16.75
CA ASP A 398 -44.52 -16.03 17.83
C ASP A 398 -43.23 -16.85 17.62
N LEU A 399 -43.33 -18.06 17.05
CA LEU A 399 -42.18 -18.85 16.60
C LEU A 399 -41.44 -18.19 15.43
N GLN A 400 -42.15 -17.62 14.45
CA GLN A 400 -41.53 -16.89 13.34
C GLN A 400 -40.84 -15.59 13.81
N PHE A 401 -41.43 -14.90 14.78
CA PHE A 401 -40.79 -13.77 15.45
C PHE A 401 -39.56 -14.20 16.28
N ILE A 402 -39.65 -15.33 17.00
CA ILE A 402 -38.53 -15.93 17.75
C ILE A 402 -37.41 -16.40 16.81
N GLU A 403 -37.73 -16.98 15.65
CA GLU A 403 -36.76 -17.38 14.63
C GLU A 403 -36.06 -16.16 14.03
N MET A 404 -36.81 -15.12 13.67
CA MET A 404 -36.25 -13.87 13.16
C MET A 404 -35.39 -13.16 14.22
N GLN A 405 -35.79 -13.20 15.50
CA GLN A 405 -34.99 -12.69 16.62
C GLN A 405 -33.72 -13.52 16.84
N ARG A 406 -33.78 -14.85 16.69
CA ARG A 406 -32.62 -15.75 16.76
C ARG A 406 -31.67 -15.51 15.60
N ASP A 407 -32.16 -15.31 14.38
CA ASP A 407 -31.36 -15.00 13.21
C ASP A 407 -30.70 -13.63 13.32
N ALA A 408 -31.43 -12.62 13.79
CA ALA A 408 -30.85 -11.31 14.10
C ALA A 408 -29.75 -11.43 15.17
N ASN A 409 -29.97 -12.21 16.23
CA ASN A 409 -28.97 -12.46 17.26
C ASN A 409 -27.76 -13.26 16.74
N ARG A 410 -27.97 -14.19 15.81
CA ARG A 410 -26.92 -14.95 15.12
C ARG A 410 -26.05 -14.03 14.28
N GLN A 411 -26.67 -13.17 13.48
CA GLN A 411 -25.98 -12.17 12.69
C GLN A 411 -25.22 -11.17 13.57
N ILE A 412 -25.82 -10.68 14.66
CA ILE A 412 -25.13 -9.81 15.64
C ILE A 412 -23.89 -10.51 16.20
N SER A 413 -23.99 -11.80 16.52
CA SER A 413 -22.86 -12.58 17.04
C SER A 413 -21.76 -12.77 15.99
N GLU A 414 -22.12 -13.03 14.74
CA GLU A 414 -21.17 -13.09 13.61
C GLU A 414 -20.46 -11.76 13.37
N TYR A 415 -21.20 -10.63 13.40
CA TYR A 415 -20.59 -9.31 13.26
C TYR A 415 -19.71 -8.93 14.45
N LYS A 416 -20.09 -9.31 15.68
CA LYS A 416 -19.24 -9.15 16.87
C LYS A 416 -17.94 -9.94 16.75
N PHE A 417 -18.01 -11.17 16.25
CA PHE A 417 -16.80 -11.98 16.03
C PHE A 417 -15.91 -11.39 14.95
N LYS A 418 -16.48 -10.96 13.82
CA LYS A 418 -15.75 -10.28 12.74
C LYS A 418 -15.10 -8.98 13.22
N LEU A 419 -15.82 -8.19 14.02
CA LEU A 419 -15.30 -6.97 14.64
C LEU A 419 -14.12 -7.29 15.56
N SER A 420 -14.27 -8.25 16.47
CA SER A 420 -13.20 -8.64 17.39
C SER A 420 -11.96 -9.16 16.64
N LYS A 421 -12.14 -9.90 15.53
CA LYS A 421 -11.04 -10.33 14.68
C LYS A 421 -10.35 -9.15 13.98
N ALA A 422 -11.13 -8.22 13.43
CA ALA A 422 -10.59 -7.01 12.81
C ALA A 422 -9.83 -6.13 13.82
N GLU A 423 -10.32 -6.02 15.05
CA GLU A 423 -9.63 -5.33 16.16
C GLU A 423 -8.28 -5.99 16.48
N GLN A 424 -8.21 -7.33 16.52
CA GLN A 424 -6.95 -8.04 16.70
C GLN A 424 -5.98 -7.81 15.54
N ASP A 425 -6.47 -7.84 14.29
CA ASP A 425 -5.66 -7.58 13.10
C ASP A 425 -5.10 -6.15 13.12
N ILE A 426 -5.91 -5.15 13.52
CA ILE A 426 -5.47 -3.76 13.71
C ILE A 426 -4.31 -3.70 14.70
N THR A 427 -4.44 -4.31 15.89
CA THR A 427 -3.34 -4.27 16.88
C THR A 427 -2.05 -4.90 16.38
N THR A 428 -2.15 -5.93 15.53
CA THR A 428 -0.99 -6.60 14.93
C THR A 428 -0.32 -5.71 13.88
N LEU A 429 -1.14 -5.06 13.04
CA LEU A 429 -0.65 -4.12 12.03
C LEU A 429 -0.02 -2.88 12.68
N GLU A 430 -0.58 -2.35 13.75
CA GLU A 430 -0.01 -1.24 14.52
C GLU A 430 1.38 -1.58 15.06
N GLN A 431 1.57 -2.78 15.62
CA GLN A 431 2.90 -3.23 16.08
C GLN A 431 3.90 -3.35 14.92
N SER A 432 3.45 -3.84 13.76
CA SER A 432 4.29 -3.90 12.55
C SER A 432 4.70 -2.51 12.08
N ILE A 433 3.76 -1.55 12.05
CA ILE A 433 4.01 -0.15 11.71
C ILE A 433 5.05 0.45 12.66
N SER A 434 4.87 0.31 13.98
CA SER A 434 5.85 0.85 14.96
C SER A 434 7.27 0.28 14.76
N ARG A 435 7.39 -1.00 14.39
CA ARG A 435 8.68 -1.62 14.09
C ARG A 435 9.30 -1.05 12.81
N LEU A 436 8.50 -0.88 11.77
CA LEU A 436 8.93 -0.31 10.49
C LEU A 436 9.32 1.16 10.62
N GLU A 437 8.54 1.96 11.35
CA GLU A 437 8.87 3.35 11.68
C GLU A 437 10.22 3.45 12.40
N GLY A 438 10.48 2.55 13.36
CA GLY A 438 11.77 2.47 14.02
C GLY A 438 12.92 2.08 13.09
N GLN A 439 12.69 1.24 12.07
CA GLN A 439 13.70 0.92 11.05
C GLN A 439 13.97 2.13 10.15
N VAL A 440 12.92 2.80 9.67
CA VAL A 440 13.04 4.01 8.83
C VAL A 440 13.82 5.09 9.55
N LEU A 441 13.55 5.32 10.84
CA LEU A 441 14.30 6.29 11.64
C LEU A 441 15.81 5.97 11.68
N ARG A 442 16.16 4.71 11.90
CA ARG A 442 17.58 4.28 11.93
C ARG A 442 18.25 4.44 10.57
N TYR A 443 17.59 4.06 9.48
CA TYR A 443 18.15 4.21 8.14
C TYR A 443 18.32 5.68 7.77
N LYS A 444 17.38 6.54 8.16
CA LYS A 444 17.50 7.98 7.96
C LYS A 444 18.72 8.55 8.68
N THR A 445 18.90 8.24 9.96
CA THR A 445 20.08 8.69 10.72
C THR A 445 21.38 8.13 10.14
N ALA A 446 21.39 6.88 9.69
CA ALA A 446 22.57 6.29 9.05
C ALA A 446 22.92 6.98 7.72
N ALA A 447 21.92 7.32 6.90
CA ALA A 447 22.12 8.05 5.64
C ALA A 447 22.65 9.47 5.89
N GLU A 448 22.05 10.21 6.84
CA GLU A 448 22.52 11.55 7.22
C GLU A 448 23.96 11.53 7.74
N ASN A 449 24.36 10.48 8.47
CA ASN A 449 25.75 10.33 8.93
C ASN A 449 26.70 9.97 7.77
N ALA A 450 26.28 9.12 6.84
CA ALA A 450 27.07 8.76 5.67
C ALA A 450 27.34 9.97 4.77
N GLU A 451 26.33 10.82 4.55
CA GLU A 451 26.46 12.07 3.79
C GLU A 451 27.51 13.01 4.41
N LYS A 452 27.48 13.18 5.74
CA LYS A 452 28.49 13.99 6.45
C LYS A 452 29.90 13.45 6.26
N VAL A 453 30.09 12.13 6.38
CA VAL A 453 31.39 11.48 6.17
C VAL A 453 31.86 11.65 4.73
N GLU A 454 30.96 11.55 3.75
CA GLU A 454 31.29 11.76 2.34
C GLU A 454 31.80 13.19 2.09
N ASP A 455 31.15 14.19 2.68
CA ASP A 455 31.57 15.58 2.55
C ASP A 455 32.93 15.86 3.20
N GLU A 456 33.21 15.25 4.35
CA GLU A 456 34.53 15.29 5.00
C GLU A 456 35.61 14.68 4.10
N LEU A 457 35.37 13.49 3.55
CA LEU A 457 36.30 12.82 2.63
C LEU A 457 36.52 13.62 1.34
N LYS A 458 35.48 14.27 0.79
CA LYS A 458 35.62 15.20 -0.34
C LYS A 458 36.52 16.39 0.01
N ALA A 459 36.40 16.94 1.22
CA ALA A 459 37.24 18.03 1.68
C ALA A 459 38.70 17.59 1.84
N GLU A 460 38.94 16.42 2.45
CA GLU A 460 40.28 15.82 2.59
C GLU A 460 40.92 15.52 1.24
N LYS A 461 40.17 14.93 0.30
CA LYS A 461 40.65 14.68 -1.07
C LYS A 461 41.14 15.97 -1.73
N ARG A 462 40.38 17.07 -1.63
CA ARG A 462 40.79 18.37 -2.20
C ARG A 462 42.04 18.92 -1.51
N LYS A 463 42.19 18.69 -0.20
CA LYS A 463 43.37 19.09 0.57
C LYS A 463 44.61 18.32 0.10
N LEU A 464 44.53 16.99 0.05
CA LEU A 464 45.63 16.14 -0.41
C LEU A 464 46.01 16.41 -1.87
N GLN A 465 45.03 16.69 -2.74
CA GLN A 465 45.30 17.10 -4.12
C GLN A 465 46.10 18.40 -4.22
N ARG A 466 45.80 19.39 -3.36
CA ARG A 466 46.58 20.63 -3.28
C ARG A 466 48.00 20.37 -2.78
N GLU A 467 48.14 19.57 -1.74
CA GLU A 467 49.45 19.20 -1.18
C GLU A 467 50.30 18.44 -2.19
N LEU A 468 49.71 17.49 -2.93
CA LEU A 468 50.38 16.76 -4.01
C LEU A 468 50.90 17.72 -5.08
N ARG A 469 50.08 18.69 -5.50
CA ARG A 469 50.49 19.66 -6.52
C ARG A 469 51.67 20.51 -6.04
N THR A 470 51.62 21.03 -4.82
CA THR A 470 52.73 21.77 -4.22
C THR A 470 54.00 20.92 -4.10
N ALA A 471 53.88 19.62 -3.79
CA ALA A 471 55.02 18.72 -3.73
C ALA A 471 55.64 18.46 -5.11
N LEU A 472 54.81 18.30 -6.15
CA LEU A 472 55.27 18.15 -7.54
C LEU A 472 56.00 19.40 -8.01
N ASP A 473 55.45 20.60 -7.79
CA ASP A 473 56.09 21.86 -8.15
C ASP A 473 57.49 21.97 -7.49
N LYS A 474 57.62 21.55 -6.22
CA LYS A 474 58.89 21.52 -5.51
C LYS A 474 59.88 20.48 -6.06
N ILE A 475 59.40 19.34 -6.55
CA ILE A 475 60.24 18.35 -7.23
C ILE A 475 60.79 18.95 -8.53
N GLU A 476 59.95 19.59 -9.34
CA GLU A 476 60.38 20.24 -10.59
C GLU A 476 61.45 21.32 -10.35
N GLU A 477 61.28 22.15 -9.31
CA GLU A 477 62.30 23.12 -8.88
C GLU A 477 63.63 22.45 -8.51
N MET A 478 63.58 21.36 -7.75
CA MET A 478 64.76 20.61 -7.34
C MET A 478 65.43 19.89 -8.52
N GLU A 479 64.67 19.37 -9.48
CA GLU A 479 65.20 18.76 -10.70
C GLU A 479 65.91 19.79 -11.57
N MET A 480 65.34 20.99 -11.72
CA MET A 480 65.95 22.11 -12.42
C MET A 480 67.28 22.52 -11.77
N THR A 481 67.31 22.71 -10.45
CA THR A 481 68.55 23.06 -9.73
C THR A 481 69.61 21.97 -9.85
N ASN A 482 69.21 20.70 -9.75
CA ASN A 482 70.12 19.57 -9.90
C ASN A 482 70.69 19.48 -11.32
N SER A 483 69.86 19.72 -12.36
CA SER A 483 70.31 19.82 -13.75
C SER A 483 71.36 20.92 -13.95
N HIS A 484 71.17 22.09 -13.32
CA HIS A 484 72.16 23.17 -13.35
C HIS A 484 73.48 22.79 -12.66
N LEU A 485 73.41 22.12 -11.50
CA LEU A 485 74.59 21.66 -10.77
C LEU A 485 75.34 20.57 -11.55
N ALA A 486 74.63 19.61 -12.14
CA ALA A 486 75.21 18.57 -12.99
C ALA A 486 75.99 19.17 -14.16
N LYS A 487 75.40 20.14 -14.89
CA LYS A 487 76.08 20.87 -15.98
C LYS A 487 77.34 21.61 -15.50
N ARG A 488 77.31 22.22 -14.31
CA ARG A 488 78.50 22.88 -13.72
C ARG A 488 79.60 21.86 -13.39
N LEU A 489 79.22 20.71 -12.83
CA LEU A 489 80.16 19.63 -12.53
C LEU A 489 80.80 19.07 -13.80
N GLU A 490 80.03 18.86 -14.86
CA GLU A 490 80.57 18.44 -16.16
C GLU A 490 81.59 19.44 -16.72
N LYS A 491 81.29 20.74 -16.67
CA LYS A 491 82.25 21.78 -17.07
C LYS A 491 83.54 21.72 -16.24
N MET A 492 83.44 21.55 -14.93
CA MET A 492 84.64 21.42 -14.08
C MET A 492 85.44 20.15 -14.38
N LYS A 493 84.76 19.02 -14.62
CA LYS A 493 85.40 17.77 -15.04
C LYS A 493 86.14 17.97 -16.36
N ALA A 494 85.47 18.54 -17.37
CA ALA A 494 86.05 18.83 -18.67
C ALA A 494 87.31 19.71 -18.56
N ASN A 495 87.25 20.80 -17.78
CA ASN A 495 88.38 21.68 -17.51
C ASN A 495 89.55 20.93 -16.84
N ARG A 496 89.26 20.07 -15.86
CA ARG A 496 90.29 19.25 -15.21
C ARG A 496 90.97 18.31 -16.21
N THR A 497 90.21 17.62 -17.06
CA THR A 497 90.79 16.78 -18.12
C THR A 497 91.63 17.58 -19.11
N ALA A 498 91.19 18.78 -19.50
CA ALA A 498 91.95 19.64 -20.40
C ALA A 498 93.28 20.10 -19.78
N LEU A 499 93.30 20.45 -18.49
CA LEU A 499 94.52 20.80 -17.76
C LEU A 499 95.48 19.61 -17.63
N LEU A 500 94.95 18.41 -17.36
CA LEU A 500 95.76 17.19 -17.32
C LEU A 500 96.36 16.81 -18.67
N ALA A 501 95.73 17.19 -19.78
CA ALA A 501 96.24 16.94 -21.13
C ALA A 501 97.32 17.95 -21.58
N GLN A 502 97.52 19.04 -20.83
CA GLN A 502 98.56 20.07 -21.09
C GLN A 502 99.83 19.88 -20.26
N GLN A 503 99.83 18.92 -19.31
CA GLN A 503 101.01 18.45 -18.58
C GLN A 503 101.59 17.24 -19.31
#